data_AF-A0A183M7R5-F1
#
_entry.id   AF-A0A183M7R5-F1
#
_cell.length_a   1.000
_cell.length_b   1.000
_cell.length_c   1.000
_cell.angle_alpha   90.00
_cell.angle_beta   90.00
_cell.angle_gamma   90.00
#
_symmetry.space_group_name_H-M   'P 1'
#
loop_
_entity.id
_entity.type
_entity.pdbx_description
1 polymer ?
#
loop_
_entity_poly.entity_id
_entity_poly.type
_entity_poly.pdbx_seq_one_letter_code
_entity_poly.pdbx_strand_id
1 'polypeptide(L)' 'MRQLNDIIKKLSGNRRKPERPVKSKGDEVITNIEEQQNRWVEHFKELLNRPASLNPPIIEVAPTDLLINVAPPTI' A
#
# COMPACT_ATOMS: atom_id res chain seq x y z
N MET A 1 -22.27 3.99 8.37
CA MET A 1 -20.84 3.71 8.68
C MET A 1 -20.64 2.50 9.59
N ARG A 2 -21.40 2.30 10.69
CA ARG A 2 -21.21 1.12 11.57
C ARG A 2 -21.49 -0.23 10.88
N GLN A 3 -22.59 -0.34 10.13
CA GLN A 3 -22.97 -1.59 9.45
C GLN A 3 -21.87 -2.14 8.53
N LEU A 4 -21.23 -1.27 7.75
CA LEU A 4 -20.14 -1.69 6.86
C LEU A 4 -18.94 -2.21 7.64
N ASN A 5 -18.54 -1.52 8.72
CA ASN A 5 -17.43 -1.94 9.58
C ASN A 5 -17.73 -3.28 10.29
N ASP A 6 -18.98 -3.48 10.73
CA ASP A 6 -19.40 -4.72 11.38
C ASP A 6 -19.41 -5.91 10.40
N ILE A 7 -19.85 -5.69 9.15
CA ILE A 7 -19.78 -6.68 8.07
C ILE A 7 -18.32 -7.02 7.73
N ILE A 8 -17.46 -6.01 7.55
CA ILE A 8 -16.03 -6.22 7.26
C ILE A 8 -15.36 -7.02 8.38
N LYS A 9 -15.65 -6.70 9.65
CA LYS A 9 -15.11 -7.41 10.82
C LYS A 9 -15.59 -8.86 10.89
N LYS A 10 -16.82 -9.14 10.47
CA LYS A 10 -17.38 -10.51 10.41
C LYS A 10 -16.80 -11.32 9.25
N LEU A 11 -16.60 -10.68 8.08
CA LEU A 11 -16.03 -11.30 6.89
C LEU A 11 -14.51 -11.50 6.98
N SER A 12 -13.80 -10.67 7.73
CA SER A 12 -12.32 -10.75 7.82
C SER A 12 -11.81 -12.02 8.51
N GLY A 13 -12.70 -12.83 9.09
CA GLY A 13 -12.35 -14.05 9.84
C GLY A 13 -11.47 -13.78 11.06
N ASN A 14 -11.19 -14.83 11.84
CA ASN A 14 -10.22 -14.75 12.93
C ASN A 14 -8.80 -14.81 12.35
N ARG A 15 -8.24 -13.67 11.92
CA ARG A 15 -6.81 -13.58 11.59
C ARG A 15 -5.99 -13.69 12.89
N ARG A 16 -5.68 -14.91 13.29
CA ARG A 16 -4.82 -15.19 14.44
C ARG A 16 -3.38 -15.28 13.94
N LYS A 17 -2.63 -14.20 14.21
CA LYS A 17 -1.26 -13.88 13.79
C LYS A 17 -1.13 -13.44 12.32
N PRO A 18 -0.39 -12.36 12.05
CA PRO A 18 0.08 -12.09 10.70
C PRO A 18 1.02 -13.23 10.28
N GLU A 19 0.74 -13.84 9.13
CA GLU A 19 1.53 -14.93 8.54
C GLU A 19 2.97 -14.48 8.19
N ARG A 20 3.18 -13.17 8.10
CA ARG A 20 4.49 -12.56 7.87
C ARG A 20 4.90 -11.71 9.07
N PRO A 21 6.00 -12.06 9.75
CA PRO A 21 6.62 -11.21 10.74
C PRO A 21 7.07 -9.89 10.11
N VAL A 22 6.90 -8.79 10.83
CA VAL A 22 7.39 -7.48 10.38
C VAL A 22 8.88 -7.36 10.71
N LYS A 23 9.68 -6.85 9.77
CA LYS A 23 11.10 -6.57 10.02
C LYS A 23 11.28 -5.16 10.58
N SER A 24 12.20 -5.04 11.52
CA SER A 24 12.71 -3.77 12.02
C SER A 24 13.54 -3.07 10.94
N LYS A 25 13.97 -1.82 11.22
CA LYS A 25 14.86 -1.08 10.34
C LYS A 25 16.26 -1.72 10.24
N GLY A 26 16.66 -2.52 11.24
CA GLY A 26 17.90 -3.29 11.28
C GLY A 26 17.74 -4.75 10.84
N ASP A 27 16.71 -5.05 10.04
CA ASP A 27 16.40 -6.40 9.51
C ASP A 27 16.02 -7.47 10.54
N GLU A 28 15.91 -7.12 11.81
CA GLU A 28 15.47 -8.04 12.87
C GLU A 28 13.97 -8.31 12.80
N VAL A 29 13.57 -9.54 13.10
CA VAL A 29 12.17 -9.94 13.11
C VAL A 29 11.49 -9.43 14.39
N ILE A 30 10.46 -8.60 14.23
CA ILE A 30 9.63 -8.11 15.33
C ILE A 30 8.55 -9.15 15.64
N THR A 31 8.50 -9.60 16.89
CA THR A 31 7.52 -10.59 17.37
C THR A 31 6.48 -9.99 18.33
N ASN A 32 6.76 -8.82 18.92
CA ASN A 32 5.87 -8.10 19.82
C ASN A 32 4.91 -7.18 19.03
N ILE A 33 3.61 -7.18 19.40
CA ILE A 33 2.58 -6.35 18.77
C ILE A 33 2.85 -4.85 18.98
N GLU A 34 3.33 -4.44 20.15
CA GLU A 34 3.61 -3.04 20.46
C GLU A 34 4.77 -2.51 19.60
N GLU A 35 5.85 -3.26 19.51
CA GLU A 35 6.99 -2.94 18.64
C GLU A 35 6.56 -2.90 17.16
N GLN A 36 5.67 -3.80 16.75
CA GLN A 36 5.12 -3.79 15.39
C GLN A 36 4.31 -2.51 15.13
N GLN A 37 3.48 -2.07 16.09
CA GLN A 37 2.74 -0.81 15.99
C GLN A 37 3.68 0.40 15.93
N ASN A 38 4.70 0.44 16.80
CA ASN A 38 5.70 1.51 16.78
C ASN A 38 6.44 1.56 15.44
N ARG A 39 6.80 0.39 14.88
CA ARG A 39 7.40 0.30 13.55
C ARG A 39 6.50 0.86 12.44
N TRP A 40 5.19 0.60 12.51
CA TRP A 40 4.21 1.18 11.58
C TRP A 40 4.14 2.71 11.72
N VAL A 41 4.06 3.22 12.95
CA VAL A 41 4.00 4.66 13.22
C VAL A 41 5.24 5.36 12.66
N GLU A 42 6.44 4.83 12.90
CA GLU A 42 7.69 5.37 12.36
C GLU A 42 7.71 5.36 10.83
N HIS A 43 7.36 4.22 10.21
CA HIS A 43 7.37 4.09 8.74
C HIS A 43 6.43 5.09 8.07
N PHE A 44 5.21 5.23 8.58
CA PHE A 44 4.25 6.19 8.05
C PHE A 44 4.67 7.63 8.33
N LYS A 45 5.26 7.92 9.48
CA LYS A 45 5.79 9.25 9.78
C LYS A 45 6.90 9.63 8.81
N GLU A 46 7.84 8.74 8.54
CA GLU A 46 8.91 8.97 7.56
C GLU A 46 8.36 9.16 6.15
N LEU A 47 7.40 8.31 5.74
CA LEU A 47 6.79 8.38 4.42
C LEU A 47 5.98 9.66 4.19
N LEU A 48 5.14 10.04 5.16
CA LEU A 48 4.20 11.16 5.04
C LEU A 48 4.89 12.52 5.25
N ASN A 49 5.97 12.56 6.05
CA ASN A 49 6.75 13.79 6.26
C ASN A 49 7.97 13.87 5.34
N ARG A 50 8.11 12.95 4.37
CA ARG A 50 9.16 13.01 3.37
C ARG A 50 8.99 14.29 2.54
N PRO A 51 10.00 15.17 2.45
CA PRO A 51 9.92 16.34 1.59
C PRO A 51 9.75 15.90 0.13
N ALA A 52 9.04 16.70 -0.66
CA ALA A 52 8.91 16.47 -2.09
C ALA A 52 10.31 16.34 -2.72
N SER A 53 10.48 15.37 -3.63
CA SER A 53 11.75 15.26 -4.35
C SER A 53 11.97 16.52 -5.19
N LEU A 54 13.15 17.11 -5.10
CA LEU A 54 13.53 18.28 -5.91
C LEU A 54 13.58 17.94 -7.41
N ASN A 55 13.87 16.69 -7.72
CA ASN A 55 13.86 16.21 -9.08
C ASN A 55 12.42 15.86 -9.47
N PRO A 56 11.89 16.42 -10.56
CA PRO A 56 10.66 15.92 -11.13
C PRO A 56 10.87 14.44 -11.50
N PRO A 57 9.84 13.59 -11.37
CA PRO A 57 9.91 12.25 -11.93
C PRO A 57 10.22 12.37 -13.42
N ILE A 58 11.26 11.69 -13.88
CA ILE A 58 11.49 11.52 -15.32
C ILE A 58 10.39 10.55 -15.78
N ILE A 59 9.26 11.11 -16.20
CA ILE A 59 8.17 10.35 -16.79
C ILE A 59 8.58 10.13 -18.25
N GLU A 60 9.04 8.92 -18.57
CA GLU A 60 9.19 8.53 -19.96
C GLU A 60 7.82 8.64 -20.64
N VAL A 61 7.76 9.45 -21.70
CA VAL A 61 6.53 9.61 -22.48
C VAL A 61 6.20 8.24 -23.07
N ALA A 62 5.00 7.74 -22.78
CA ALA A 62 4.51 6.54 -23.45
C ALA A 62 4.53 6.78 -24.97
N PRO A 63 5.08 5.85 -25.78
CA PRO A 63 5.06 5.97 -27.23
C PRO A 63 3.62 6.24 -27.70
N THR A 64 3.41 7.39 -28.35
CA THR A 64 2.09 7.90 -28.72
C THR A 64 1.45 7.10 -29.87
N ASP A 65 2.16 6.14 -30.46
CA ASP A 65 1.71 5.38 -31.63
C ASP A 65 1.07 4.03 -31.29
N LEU A 66 0.28 3.98 -30.21
CA LEU A 66 -0.66 2.87 -30.06
C LEU A 66 -1.81 3.11 -31.05
N LEU A 67 -1.76 2.46 -32.20
CA LEU A 67 -2.86 2.37 -33.18
C LEU A 67 -4.04 1.59 -32.56
N ILE A 68 -4.69 2.18 -31.56
CA ILE A 68 -5.92 1.67 -30.99
C ILE A 68 -7.04 2.09 -31.94
N ASN A 69 -7.69 1.11 -32.55
CA ASN A 69 -8.88 1.36 -33.34
C ASN A 69 -10.00 1.87 -32.41
N VAL A 70 -10.25 3.18 -32.44
CA VAL A 70 -11.35 3.84 -31.71
C VAL A 70 -12.66 3.76 -32.50
N ALA A 71 -12.70 3.07 -33.64
CA ALA A 71 -13.94 2.87 -34.37
C ALA A 71 -14.92 2.04 -33.52
N PRO A 72 -16.21 2.41 -33.51
CA PRO A 72 -17.25 1.58 -32.94
C PRO A 72 -17.21 0.18 -33.57
N PRO A 73 -17.41 -0.91 -32.79
CA PRO A 73 -17.54 -2.23 -33.37
C PRO A 73 -18.73 -2.25 -34.33
N THR A 74 -18.48 -2.52 -35.59
CA THR A 74 -19.52 -2.76 -36.59
C THR A 74 -20.14 -4.14 -36.33
N ILE A 75 -21.48 -4.21 -36.32
CA ILE A 75 -22.27 -5.44 -36.18
C ILE A 75 -22.14 -6.30 -37.44
#